data_AF-A0A4P7PSB6-F1
#
_entry.id   AF-A0A4P7PSB6-F1
#
_cell.length_a   1.000
_cell.length_b   1.000
_cell.length_c   1.000
_cell.angle_alpha   90.00
_cell.angle_beta   90.00
_cell.angle_gamma   90.00
#
_symmetry.space_group_name_H-M   'P 1'
#
loop_
_entity.id
_entity.type
_entity.pdbx_description
1 polymer ?
#
loop_
_entity_poly.entity_id
_entity_poly.type
_entity_poly.pdbx_seq_one_letter_code
_entity_poly.pdbx_strand_id
1 'polypeptide(L)'
;MKKRLLLILPMLLFTLVSNAQDHVWDFGNDTTNWPVNPGYNSSSPATTTIDGLTLISGGSAIGAISAASNTAFSDGFTNVNMMTVQVATGAPLPTKRGLSFPVDGPCTVKLWVYTSSTNRRASISDGTTELAFYLSASPSPYKTILTAYYTGGPGTIYVYTNNTMNFAKLSVQTGLGIDDIKADALPVFYTNDNQVFVSNVKSNTTVSIYSITGALVKTIKTSNDTSFELRTGLWIAKVKSEEGEKTVKLVVK
;
A
#
# COMPACT_ATOMS: atom_id res chain seq x y z
N MET A 1 47.37 -37.34 17.21
CA MET A 1 46.76 -37.65 15.90
C MET A 1 45.36 -37.04 15.82
N LYS A 2 45.14 -36.21 14.79
CA LYS A 2 43.91 -35.95 14.02
C LYS A 2 42.54 -35.75 14.73
N LYS A 3 42.08 -34.48 14.68
CA LYS A 3 40.79 -33.98 14.15
C LYS A 3 39.53 -34.86 14.34
N ARG A 4 38.45 -34.28 14.89
CA ARG A 4 37.30 -33.78 14.09
C ARG A 4 36.25 -33.04 14.94
N LEU A 5 35.91 -31.87 14.43
CA LEU A 5 34.85 -30.92 14.77
C LEU A 5 33.47 -31.52 14.45
N LEU A 6 32.44 -31.27 15.27
CA LEU A 6 31.03 -31.29 14.85
C LEU A 6 30.19 -30.40 15.79
N LEU A 7 30.14 -29.11 15.44
CA LEU A 7 29.10 -28.18 15.87
C LEU A 7 27.83 -28.51 15.09
N ILE A 8 26.80 -29.00 15.78
CA ILE A 8 25.46 -29.18 15.22
C ILE A 8 24.76 -27.82 15.36
N LEU A 9 24.80 -27.03 14.29
CA LEU A 9 23.92 -25.88 14.10
C LEU A 9 22.58 -26.43 13.58
N PRO A 10 21.44 -26.30 14.28
CA PRO A 10 20.16 -26.49 13.65
C PRO A 10 19.96 -25.31 12.70
N MET A 11 20.33 -25.51 11.44
CA MET A 11 20.00 -24.63 10.33
C MET A 11 18.48 -24.70 10.16
N LEU A 12 17.77 -23.79 10.85
CA LEU A 12 16.37 -23.48 10.57
C LEU A 12 16.30 -23.05 9.11
N LEU A 13 15.91 -23.97 8.22
CA LEU A 13 15.36 -23.59 6.93
C LEU A 13 14.03 -22.88 7.23
N PHE A 14 14.07 -21.57 7.38
CA PHE A 14 12.91 -20.75 7.08
C PHE A 14 12.68 -20.89 5.58
N THR A 15 11.73 -21.74 5.19
CA THR A 15 11.10 -21.64 3.89
C THR A 15 10.41 -20.29 3.85
N LEU A 16 11.07 -19.30 3.24
CA LEU A 16 10.43 -18.06 2.84
C LEU A 16 9.39 -18.45 1.79
N VAL A 17 8.16 -18.64 2.23
CA VAL A 17 7.02 -18.67 1.34
C VAL A 17 6.86 -17.22 0.89
N SER A 18 7.48 -16.88 -0.24
CA SER A 18 7.28 -15.60 -0.92
C SER A 18 5.83 -15.59 -1.42
N ASN A 19 4.90 -15.18 -0.57
CA ASN A 19 3.56 -14.84 -1.04
C ASN A 19 3.72 -13.52 -1.77
N ALA A 20 3.37 -13.51 -3.05
CA ALA A 20 3.37 -12.31 -3.86
C ALA A 20 2.67 -11.18 -3.07
N GLN A 21 3.39 -10.08 -2.87
CA GLN A 21 2.97 -8.88 -2.13
C GLN A 21 1.67 -8.24 -2.67
N ASP A 22 1.20 -8.71 -3.82
CA ASP A 22 -0.08 -8.34 -4.43
C ASP A 22 -1.15 -9.38 -4.05
N HIS A 23 -2.11 -8.96 -3.25
CA HIS A 23 -3.19 -9.84 -2.82
C HIS A 23 -4.49 -9.09 -2.52
N VAL A 24 -5.62 -9.78 -2.70
CA VAL A 24 -6.97 -9.24 -2.44
C VAL A 24 -7.77 -10.24 -1.62
N TRP A 25 -8.15 -9.83 -0.41
CA TRP A 25 -9.15 -10.52 0.40
C TRP A 25 -10.52 -9.91 0.13
N ASP A 26 -11.32 -10.58 -0.71
CA ASP A 26 -12.69 -10.17 -1.04
C ASP A 26 -13.70 -10.83 -0.10
N PHE A 27 -13.95 -10.19 1.05
CA PHE A 27 -14.96 -10.63 2.02
C PHE A 27 -16.40 -10.59 1.47
N GLY A 28 -16.61 -9.91 0.34
CA GLY A 28 -17.92 -9.64 -0.22
C GLY A 28 -18.38 -10.70 -1.21
N ASN A 29 -17.47 -11.24 -2.02
CA ASN A 29 -17.81 -12.10 -3.14
C ASN A 29 -17.06 -13.44 -3.16
N ASP A 30 -15.91 -13.57 -2.47
CA ASP A 30 -15.20 -14.84 -2.36
C ASP A 30 -15.80 -15.69 -1.24
N THR A 31 -16.83 -16.46 -1.60
CA THR A 31 -17.51 -17.38 -0.67
C THR A 31 -16.73 -18.67 -0.40
N THR A 32 -15.61 -18.90 -1.08
CA THR A 32 -14.75 -20.08 -0.84
C THR A 32 -13.86 -19.84 0.36
N ASN A 33 -13.13 -18.73 0.38
CA ASN A 33 -12.28 -18.36 1.51
C ASN A 33 -13.05 -17.65 2.63
N TRP A 34 -14.12 -16.92 2.27
CA TRP A 34 -14.94 -16.15 3.21
C TRP A 34 -16.42 -16.57 3.14
N PRO A 35 -16.75 -17.82 3.50
CA PRO A 35 -18.15 -18.25 3.56
C PRO A 35 -18.91 -17.46 4.64
N VAL A 36 -20.22 -17.33 4.43
CA VAL A 36 -21.14 -16.78 5.44
C VAL A 36 -20.96 -17.57 6.74
N ASN A 37 -20.59 -16.86 7.80
CA ASN A 37 -20.25 -17.45 9.07
C ASN A 37 -20.63 -16.49 10.21
N PRO A 38 -21.46 -16.92 11.19
CA PRO A 38 -21.91 -16.07 12.29
C PRO A 38 -20.79 -15.65 13.25
N GLY A 39 -19.61 -16.24 13.16
CA GLY A 39 -18.48 -15.86 13.96
C GLY A 39 -17.19 -16.55 13.54
N TYR A 40 -16.21 -15.76 13.12
CA TYR A 40 -14.81 -16.16 13.14
C TYR A 40 -14.35 -16.08 14.60
N ASN A 41 -14.69 -17.13 15.35
CA ASN A 41 -14.19 -17.35 16.68
C ASN A 41 -12.97 -18.25 16.58
N SER A 42 -12.08 -18.03 17.52
CA SER A 42 -11.14 -19.06 17.83
C SER A 42 -11.13 -19.21 19.34
N SER A 43 -11.45 -20.42 19.76
CA SER A 43 -11.28 -20.85 21.13
C SER A 43 -9.86 -20.49 21.59
N SER A 44 -9.76 -20.00 22.82
CA SER A 44 -8.59 -19.28 23.31
C SER A 44 -7.30 -20.14 23.36
N PRO A 45 -6.14 -19.65 22.87
CA PRO A 45 -5.91 -18.48 22.02
C PRO A 45 -5.55 -18.91 20.59
N ALA A 46 -6.51 -19.24 19.73
CA ALA A 46 -6.19 -19.72 18.38
C ALA A 46 -6.32 -18.63 17.30
N THR A 47 -5.38 -17.69 17.17
CA THR A 47 -5.34 -16.84 15.95
C THR A 47 -5.44 -17.71 14.68
N THR A 48 -6.36 -17.40 13.76
CA THR A 48 -6.60 -18.18 12.54
C THR A 48 -6.05 -17.44 11.34
N THR A 49 -5.40 -18.14 10.42
CA THR A 49 -4.94 -17.56 9.14
C THR A 49 -5.73 -18.19 7.99
N ILE A 50 -6.29 -17.36 7.12
CA ILE A 50 -7.01 -17.77 5.91
C ILE A 50 -6.38 -16.99 4.76
N ASP A 51 -5.86 -17.71 3.76
CA ASP A 51 -5.25 -17.11 2.57
C ASP A 51 -4.21 -16.01 2.89
N GLY A 52 -3.33 -16.28 3.87
CA GLY A 52 -2.32 -15.32 4.33
C GLY A 52 -2.83 -14.16 5.20
N LEU A 53 -4.15 -13.97 5.35
CA LEU A 53 -4.73 -13.02 6.29
C LEU A 53 -4.90 -13.65 7.67
N THR A 54 -4.33 -13.02 8.66
CA THR A 54 -4.38 -13.43 10.06
C THR A 54 -5.53 -12.71 10.77
N LEU A 55 -6.44 -13.47 11.37
CA LEU A 55 -7.56 -13.00 12.18
C LEU A 55 -7.14 -13.07 13.65
N ILE A 56 -6.79 -11.91 14.22
CA ILE A 56 -6.34 -11.77 15.60
C ILE A 56 -7.57 -11.78 16.51
N SER A 57 -7.89 -12.92 17.12
CA SER A 57 -9.08 -13.06 17.96
C SER A 57 -8.87 -12.52 19.39
N GLY A 58 -7.73 -12.85 20.00
CA GLY A 58 -7.44 -12.53 21.39
C GLY A 58 -8.35 -13.24 22.40
N GLY A 59 -8.86 -14.43 22.05
CA GLY A 59 -9.77 -15.23 22.88
C GLY A 59 -11.24 -14.83 22.77
N SER A 60 -11.61 -14.05 21.75
CA SER A 60 -12.99 -13.65 21.45
C SER A 60 -13.21 -13.58 19.95
N ALA A 61 -14.45 -13.74 19.48
CA ALA A 61 -14.74 -13.61 18.06
C ALA A 61 -14.30 -12.23 17.53
N ILE A 62 -13.62 -12.24 16.38
CA ILE A 62 -13.27 -11.01 15.65
C ILE A 62 -14.51 -10.37 15.03
N GLY A 63 -15.43 -11.20 14.56
CA GLY A 63 -16.67 -10.80 13.94
C GLY A 63 -17.18 -11.88 12.98
N ALA A 64 -17.95 -11.51 11.97
CA ALA A 64 -18.76 -12.44 11.17
C ALA A 64 -18.74 -12.05 9.69
N ILE A 65 -18.97 -13.01 8.79
CA ILE A 65 -19.30 -12.73 7.39
C ILE A 65 -20.80 -12.93 7.25
N SER A 66 -21.51 -11.89 6.79
CA SER A 66 -22.96 -11.94 6.59
C SER A 66 -23.39 -11.20 5.33
N ALA A 67 -24.60 -11.50 4.86
CA ALA A 67 -25.20 -10.82 3.73
C ALA A 67 -25.32 -9.32 3.98
N ALA A 68 -25.00 -8.52 2.96
CA ALA A 68 -25.05 -7.07 2.99
C ALA A 68 -25.98 -6.56 1.87
N SER A 69 -26.50 -5.34 2.03
CA SER A 69 -27.26 -4.67 0.97
C SER A 69 -26.31 -4.13 -0.09
N ASN A 70 -25.91 -4.99 -1.04
CA ASN A 70 -25.19 -4.71 -2.29
C ASN A 70 -24.55 -3.31 -2.39
N THR A 71 -23.51 -3.06 -1.59
CA THR A 71 -23.00 -1.70 -1.41
C THR A 71 -21.99 -1.36 -2.49
N ALA A 72 -22.34 -0.41 -3.36
CA ALA A 72 -21.41 0.09 -4.38
C ALA A 72 -20.42 1.10 -3.78
N PHE A 73 -19.14 0.91 -4.10
CA PHE A 73 -18.03 1.80 -3.78
C PHE A 73 -17.60 2.64 -4.99
N SER A 74 -16.80 3.68 -4.75
CA SER A 74 -16.42 4.67 -5.77
C SER A 74 -15.55 4.11 -6.90
N ASP A 75 -14.93 2.96 -6.71
CA ASP A 75 -14.16 2.23 -7.73
C ASP A 75 -15.01 1.25 -8.56
N GLY A 76 -16.33 1.24 -8.37
CA GLY A 76 -17.26 0.33 -9.04
C GLY A 76 -17.38 -1.04 -8.37
N PHE A 77 -16.59 -1.33 -7.33
CA PHE A 77 -16.72 -2.57 -6.57
C PHE A 77 -18.08 -2.61 -5.85
N THR A 78 -18.75 -3.75 -5.94
CA THR A 78 -20.00 -4.04 -5.23
C THR A 78 -19.87 -5.39 -4.53
N ASN A 79 -20.30 -5.46 -3.29
CA ASN A 79 -20.19 -6.64 -2.44
C ASN A 79 -21.56 -7.30 -2.22
N VAL A 80 -21.60 -8.63 -2.10
CA VAL A 80 -22.81 -9.37 -1.68
C VAL A 80 -22.81 -9.60 -0.16
N ASN A 81 -21.65 -9.90 0.42
CA ASN A 81 -21.42 -10.05 1.85
C ASN A 81 -20.50 -8.96 2.40
N MET A 82 -20.29 -8.89 3.71
CA MET A 82 -19.18 -8.13 4.33
C MET A 82 -18.68 -8.83 5.58
N MET A 83 -17.42 -8.59 5.92
CA MET A 83 -16.88 -8.92 7.23
C MET A 83 -17.24 -7.83 8.23
N THR A 84 -18.08 -8.14 9.21
CA THR A 84 -18.18 -7.32 10.41
C THR A 84 -16.94 -7.55 11.26
N VAL A 85 -16.28 -6.48 11.71
CA VAL A 85 -15.14 -6.53 12.63
C VAL A 85 -15.49 -5.75 13.90
N GLN A 86 -15.33 -6.42 15.04
CA GLN A 86 -15.61 -5.91 16.37
C GLN A 86 -14.48 -5.04 16.90
N VAL A 87 -14.72 -4.37 18.03
CA VAL A 87 -13.79 -3.41 18.62
C VAL A 87 -12.45 -4.07 18.99
N ALA A 88 -11.36 -3.51 18.47
CA ALA A 88 -10.01 -3.97 18.76
C ALA A 88 -9.50 -3.51 20.13
N THR A 89 -8.46 -4.18 20.62
CA THR A 89 -7.70 -3.78 21.82
C THR A 89 -6.21 -3.77 21.48
N GLY A 90 -5.44 -2.83 22.02
CA GLY A 90 -3.99 -2.76 21.84
C GLY A 90 -3.50 -1.90 20.67
N ALA A 91 -4.37 -1.10 20.04
CA ALA A 91 -3.98 -0.19 18.97
C ALA A 91 -2.72 0.65 19.33
N PRO A 92 -1.79 0.88 18.39
CA PRO A 92 -1.84 0.53 16.97
C PRO A 92 -1.45 -0.93 16.65
N LEU A 93 -1.13 -1.77 17.65
CA LEU A 93 -0.82 -3.19 17.50
C LEU A 93 -1.95 -4.05 18.09
N PRO A 94 -3.04 -4.31 17.34
CA PRO A 94 -4.19 -5.01 17.89
C PRO A 94 -3.79 -6.39 18.44
N THR A 95 -4.04 -6.60 19.74
CA THR A 95 -3.88 -7.91 20.41
C THR A 95 -5.17 -8.72 20.42
N LYS A 96 -6.31 -8.05 20.12
CA LYS A 96 -7.63 -8.66 19.95
C LYS A 96 -8.39 -7.95 18.84
N ARG A 97 -9.20 -8.74 18.12
CA ARG A 97 -10.19 -8.31 17.11
C ARG A 97 -9.60 -7.39 16.03
N GLY A 98 -8.48 -7.82 15.46
CA GLY A 98 -7.82 -7.15 14.34
C GLY A 98 -7.47 -8.13 13.23
N LEU A 99 -7.13 -7.61 12.06
CA LEU A 99 -6.59 -8.37 10.94
C LEU A 99 -5.12 -8.03 10.78
N SER A 100 -4.31 -8.97 10.33
CA SER A 100 -2.92 -8.68 9.93
C SER A 100 -2.43 -9.54 8.79
N PHE A 101 -1.47 -9.01 8.04
CA PHE A 101 -0.80 -9.74 6.96
C PHE A 101 0.65 -9.26 6.82
N PRO A 102 1.58 -10.15 6.43
CA PRO A 102 2.96 -9.76 6.19
C PRO A 102 3.08 -8.94 4.90
N VAL A 103 4.08 -8.08 4.84
CA VAL A 103 4.49 -7.34 3.64
C VAL A 103 6.00 -7.44 3.48
N ASP A 104 6.48 -7.50 2.23
CA ASP A 104 7.92 -7.64 1.93
C ASP A 104 8.65 -6.29 1.79
N GLY A 105 7.92 -5.17 1.85
CA GLY A 105 8.48 -3.84 1.68
C GLY A 105 7.40 -2.80 1.38
N PRO A 106 7.76 -1.68 0.74
CA PRO A 106 6.82 -0.59 0.47
C PRO A 106 5.59 -1.06 -0.32
N CYS A 107 4.40 -0.69 0.14
CA CYS A 107 3.13 -1.12 -0.46
C CYS A 107 2.02 -0.08 -0.30
N THR A 108 1.02 -0.18 -1.15
CA THR A 108 -0.28 0.48 -0.96
C THR A 108 -1.28 -0.52 -0.41
N VAL A 109 -1.95 -0.16 0.68
CA VAL A 109 -3.02 -0.96 1.29
C VAL A 109 -4.33 -0.21 1.11
N LYS A 110 -5.37 -0.91 0.64
CA LYS A 110 -6.72 -0.36 0.49
C LYS A 110 -7.74 -1.20 1.22
N LEU A 111 -8.68 -0.54 1.90
CA LEU A 111 -9.73 -1.15 2.68
C LEU A 111 -11.08 -0.51 2.34
N TRP A 112 -12.04 -1.33 1.91
CA TRP A 112 -13.39 -0.91 1.57
C TRP A 112 -14.25 -0.96 2.82
N VAL A 113 -14.47 0.20 3.44
CA VAL A 113 -15.12 0.33 4.75
C VAL A 113 -16.56 0.80 4.59
N TYR A 114 -17.46 0.22 5.37
CA TYR A 114 -18.84 0.68 5.54
C TYR A 114 -19.24 0.67 7.02
N THR A 115 -20.08 1.62 7.41
CA THR A 115 -20.76 1.69 8.70
C THR A 115 -22.14 2.33 8.54
N SER A 116 -23.05 2.09 9.47
CA SER A 116 -24.35 2.77 9.54
C SER A 116 -24.44 3.75 10.72
N SER A 117 -23.32 4.07 11.34
CA SER A 117 -23.23 4.96 12.50
C SER A 117 -22.05 5.92 12.39
N THR A 118 -22.10 6.99 13.17
CA THR A 118 -21.02 7.99 13.30
C THR A 118 -20.02 7.61 14.38
N ASN A 119 -18.90 8.33 14.46
CA ASN A 119 -17.85 8.16 15.47
C ASN A 119 -17.21 6.76 15.50
N ARG A 120 -17.37 5.99 14.42
CA ARG A 120 -16.69 4.72 14.19
C ARG A 120 -15.47 4.95 13.31
N ARG A 121 -14.38 4.28 13.67
CA ARG A 121 -13.08 4.42 13.05
C ARG A 121 -12.56 3.09 12.57
N ALA A 122 -12.13 3.05 11.32
CA ALA A 122 -11.31 1.98 10.76
C ALA A 122 -9.89 2.51 10.54
N SER A 123 -8.90 1.67 10.83
CA SER A 123 -7.50 2.06 10.90
C SER A 123 -6.61 1.03 10.25
N ILE A 124 -5.52 1.50 9.63
CA ILE A 124 -4.42 0.70 9.08
C ILE A 124 -3.14 1.15 9.79
N SER A 125 -2.35 0.22 10.32
CA SER A 125 -1.09 0.50 11.02
C SER A 125 0.01 -0.48 10.63
N ASP A 126 1.26 -0.15 10.98
CA ASP A 126 2.41 -1.06 10.93
C ASP A 126 2.73 -1.71 12.30
N GLY A 127 1.79 -1.58 13.26
CA GLY A 127 1.96 -2.01 14.65
C GLY A 127 2.65 -0.99 15.56
N THR A 128 3.30 0.05 15.02
CA THR A 128 3.90 1.14 15.81
C THR A 128 3.22 2.47 15.54
N THR A 129 2.89 2.73 14.28
CA THR A 129 2.29 3.96 13.77
C THR A 129 1.02 3.63 13.01
N GLU A 130 0.00 4.47 13.18
CA GLU A 130 -1.20 4.42 12.36
C GLU A 130 -0.97 5.14 11.03
N LEU A 131 -0.96 4.37 9.95
CA LEU A 131 -0.63 4.83 8.61
C LEU A 131 -1.79 5.60 7.96
N ALA A 132 -3.03 5.16 8.21
CA ALA A 132 -4.22 5.84 7.75
C ALA A 132 -5.43 5.46 8.62
N PHE A 133 -6.43 6.34 8.66
CA PHE A 133 -7.71 6.03 9.26
C PHE A 133 -8.87 6.69 8.53
N TYR A 134 -10.05 6.12 8.70
CA TYR A 134 -11.32 6.72 8.33
C TYR A 134 -12.16 6.88 9.59
N LEU A 135 -12.74 8.08 9.79
CA LEU A 135 -13.69 8.37 10.85
C LEU A 135 -15.04 8.70 10.23
N SER A 136 -16.07 7.91 10.54
CA SER A 136 -17.44 8.17 10.07
C SER A 136 -18.04 9.38 10.77
N ALA A 137 -18.69 10.26 10.00
CA ALA A 137 -19.29 11.50 10.50
C ALA A 137 -20.72 11.68 9.95
N SER A 138 -21.46 12.65 10.53
CA SER A 138 -22.76 13.09 10.03
C SER A 138 -22.69 14.56 9.59
N PRO A 139 -23.24 14.93 8.42
CA PRO A 139 -23.82 14.03 7.42
C PRO A 139 -22.74 13.12 6.78
N SER A 140 -23.15 12.10 6.02
CA SER A 140 -22.29 11.15 5.25
C SER A 140 -20.91 11.74 4.91
N PRO A 141 -19.79 11.03 5.20
CA PRO A 141 -19.56 9.68 4.70
C PRO A 141 -19.77 8.57 5.72
N TYR A 142 -20.48 7.53 5.30
CA TYR A 142 -20.66 6.23 5.98
C TYR A 142 -19.92 5.07 5.28
N LYS A 143 -19.27 5.37 4.16
CA LYS A 143 -18.46 4.43 3.40
C LYS A 143 -17.27 5.11 2.76
N THR A 144 -16.18 4.38 2.57
CA THR A 144 -14.98 4.88 1.89
C THR A 144 -14.10 3.73 1.40
N ILE A 145 -13.14 4.06 0.54
CA ILE A 145 -11.96 3.23 0.28
C ILE A 145 -10.80 3.89 1.04
N LEU A 146 -10.52 3.38 2.24
CA LEU A 146 -9.40 3.84 3.05
C LEU A 146 -8.10 3.37 2.39
N THR A 147 -7.19 4.30 2.09
CA THR A 147 -5.89 4.00 1.46
C THR A 147 -4.76 4.38 2.42
N ALA A 148 -3.82 3.47 2.62
CA ALA A 148 -2.58 3.69 3.35
C ALA A 148 -1.39 3.41 2.45
N TYR A 149 -0.32 4.20 2.63
CA TYR A 149 0.98 3.98 2.00
C TYR A 149 1.96 3.55 3.08
N TYR A 150 2.52 2.36 2.92
CA TYR A 150 3.59 1.86 3.76
C TYR A 150 4.90 2.00 3.00
N THR A 151 5.89 2.65 3.61
CA THR A 151 7.22 2.89 3.01
C THR A 151 8.34 2.15 3.72
N GLY A 152 8.01 1.33 4.73
CA GLY A 152 8.98 0.52 5.47
C GLY A 152 9.47 -0.71 4.69
N GLY A 153 10.43 -1.41 5.28
CA GLY A 153 10.92 -2.69 4.78
C GLY A 153 9.97 -3.86 5.10
N PRO A 154 10.44 -5.12 5.03
CA PRO A 154 9.62 -6.27 5.42
C PRO A 154 9.01 -6.10 6.82
N GLY A 155 7.71 -6.37 6.96
CA GLY A 155 6.96 -6.06 8.17
C GLY A 155 5.58 -6.71 8.22
N THR A 156 4.73 -6.24 9.14
CA THR A 156 3.34 -6.69 9.25
C THR A 156 2.43 -5.48 9.30
N ILE A 157 1.39 -5.51 8.48
CA ILE A 157 0.33 -4.49 8.49
C ILE A 157 -0.84 -5.02 9.31
N TYR A 158 -1.47 -4.12 10.07
CA TYR A 158 -2.63 -4.40 10.87
C TYR A 158 -3.81 -3.54 10.43
N VAL A 159 -5.00 -4.13 10.47
CA VAL A 159 -6.27 -3.45 10.20
C VAL A 159 -7.21 -3.67 11.38
N TYR A 160 -7.79 -2.61 11.91
CA TYR A 160 -8.63 -2.70 13.11
C TYR A 160 -9.66 -1.57 13.17
N THR A 161 -10.55 -1.64 14.16
CA THR A 161 -11.60 -0.65 14.39
C THR A 161 -11.70 -0.23 15.85
N ASN A 162 -12.16 1.00 16.12
CA ASN A 162 -12.48 1.46 17.48
C ASN A 162 -13.92 1.14 17.91
N ASN A 163 -14.74 0.68 16.97
CA ASN A 163 -16.14 0.34 17.14
C ASN A 163 -16.52 -0.65 16.04
N THR A 164 -17.64 -1.35 16.14
CA THR A 164 -18.01 -2.37 15.15
C THR A 164 -18.22 -1.75 13.76
N MET A 165 -17.47 -2.19 12.75
CA MET A 165 -17.61 -1.72 11.36
C MET A 165 -17.58 -2.90 10.38
N ASN A 166 -17.89 -2.65 9.12
CA ASN A 166 -17.91 -3.66 8.08
C ASN A 166 -16.82 -3.40 7.04
N PHE A 167 -16.14 -4.46 6.62
CA PHE A 167 -15.14 -4.46 5.56
C PHE A 167 -15.62 -5.32 4.40
N ALA A 168 -15.66 -4.74 3.21
CA ALA A 168 -16.13 -5.44 2.02
C ALA A 168 -14.97 -6.15 1.31
N LYS A 169 -13.79 -5.53 1.35
CA LYS A 169 -12.58 -5.99 0.67
C LYS A 169 -11.36 -5.36 1.34
N LEU A 170 -10.25 -6.07 1.35
CA LEU A 170 -8.92 -5.57 1.72
C LEU A 170 -7.95 -5.96 0.61
N SER A 171 -7.08 -5.06 0.19
CA SER A 171 -6.05 -5.37 -0.79
C SER A 171 -4.72 -4.76 -0.39
N VAL A 172 -3.66 -5.49 -0.69
CA VAL A 172 -2.29 -5.01 -0.67
C VAL A 172 -1.74 -5.11 -2.09
N GLN A 173 -1.04 -4.06 -2.49
CA GLN A 173 -0.31 -4.04 -3.74
C GLN A 173 1.07 -3.48 -3.49
N THR A 174 2.08 -4.15 -4.03
CA THR A 174 3.46 -3.71 -4.08
C THR A 174 3.54 -2.26 -4.54
N GLY A 175 4.26 -1.43 -3.80
CA GLY A 175 4.50 -0.06 -4.18
C GLY A 175 5.40 -0.06 -5.40
N LEU A 176 4.83 0.13 -6.59
CA LEU A 176 5.61 0.39 -7.80
C LEU A 176 6.27 1.76 -7.65
N GLY A 177 7.48 1.78 -7.10
CA GLY A 177 8.46 2.87 -7.14
C GLY A 177 7.90 4.27 -6.92
N ILE A 178 7.91 4.72 -5.67
CA ILE A 178 8.12 6.13 -5.37
C ILE A 178 9.36 6.17 -4.50
N ASP A 179 10.52 6.37 -5.15
CA ASP A 179 11.64 7.02 -4.46
C ASP A 179 11.06 8.23 -3.73
N ASP A 180 11.48 8.46 -2.48
CA ASP A 180 11.07 9.62 -1.69
C ASP A 180 11.07 10.85 -2.60
N ILE A 181 9.88 11.41 -2.89
CA ILE A 181 9.80 12.69 -3.57
C ILE A 181 10.35 13.71 -2.57
N LYS A 182 11.65 14.00 -2.64
CA LYS A 182 12.23 15.21 -2.06
C LYS A 182 11.72 16.39 -2.90
N ALA A 183 10.49 16.78 -2.63
CA ALA A 183 9.70 17.70 -3.46
C ALA A 183 10.37 19.07 -3.68
N ASP A 184 11.35 19.45 -2.87
CA ASP A 184 11.95 20.79 -2.91
C ASP A 184 13.38 20.87 -3.52
N ALA A 185 13.91 19.78 -4.09
CA ALA A 185 15.30 19.79 -4.57
C ALA A 185 15.54 19.28 -6.00
N LEU A 186 14.50 18.84 -6.72
CA LEU A 186 14.68 18.24 -8.05
C LEU A 186 14.72 19.25 -9.21
N PRO A 187 15.54 19.03 -10.25
CA PRO A 187 15.72 19.98 -11.36
C PRO A 187 14.45 20.32 -12.13
N VAL A 188 14.04 21.58 -12.20
CA VAL A 188 12.80 22.05 -12.86
C VAL A 188 12.97 22.13 -14.38
N PHE A 189 11.95 21.72 -15.12
CA PHE A 189 11.91 21.84 -16.57
C PHE A 189 10.93 22.92 -17.02
N TYR A 190 11.34 23.76 -17.96
CA TYR A 190 10.45 24.64 -18.71
C TYR A 190 10.93 24.75 -20.15
N THR A 191 10.03 25.18 -21.04
CA THR A 191 10.27 25.25 -22.47
C THR A 191 10.01 26.66 -22.97
N ASN A 192 10.90 27.19 -23.81
CA ASN A 192 10.66 28.42 -24.58
C ASN A 192 11.04 28.12 -26.03
N ASP A 193 10.07 28.23 -26.95
CA ASP A 193 10.20 27.80 -28.34
C ASP A 193 10.78 26.36 -28.45
N ASN A 194 11.85 26.18 -29.23
CA ASN A 194 12.55 24.92 -29.42
C ASN A 194 13.53 24.56 -28.29
N GLN A 195 13.62 25.38 -27.23
CA GLN A 195 14.60 25.23 -26.16
C GLN A 195 13.95 24.68 -24.90
N VAL A 196 14.58 23.65 -24.34
CA VAL A 196 14.26 23.08 -23.04
C VAL A 196 15.31 23.53 -22.04
N PHE A 197 14.86 24.06 -20.92
CA PHE A 197 15.71 24.48 -19.81
C PHE A 197 15.58 23.47 -18.67
N VAL A 198 16.71 23.21 -18.02
CA VAL A 198 16.83 22.39 -16.82
C VAL A 198 17.46 23.28 -15.75
N SER A 199 16.66 23.67 -14.76
CA SER A 199 17.07 24.58 -13.69
C SER A 199 17.04 23.90 -12.32
N ASN A 200 17.63 24.52 -11.29
CA ASN A 200 17.71 23.94 -9.94
C ASN A 200 18.49 22.61 -9.90
N VAL A 201 19.57 22.51 -10.68
CA VAL A 201 20.52 21.38 -10.64
C VAL A 201 21.50 21.58 -9.48
N LYS A 202 21.44 20.71 -8.48
CA LYS A 202 22.27 20.81 -7.25
C LYS A 202 23.41 19.81 -7.17
N SER A 203 23.30 18.69 -7.88
CA SER A 203 24.29 17.61 -7.91
C SER A 203 24.40 17.01 -9.32
N ASN A 204 25.28 16.02 -9.48
CA ASN A 204 25.42 15.27 -10.72
C ASN A 204 24.09 14.67 -11.15
N THR A 205 23.57 15.16 -12.27
CA THR A 205 22.23 14.91 -12.75
C THR A 205 22.27 14.30 -14.14
N THR A 206 21.49 13.25 -14.37
CA THR A 206 21.23 12.68 -15.69
C THR A 206 19.81 13.01 -16.12
N VAL A 207 19.67 13.67 -17.27
CA VAL A 207 18.40 13.95 -17.94
C VAL A 207 18.28 13.03 -19.15
N SER A 208 17.19 12.28 -19.22
CA SER A 208 16.85 11.38 -20.33
C SER A 208 15.54 11.82 -20.97
N ILE A 209 15.55 12.06 -22.27
CA ILE A 209 14.39 12.50 -23.07
C ILE A 209 13.92 11.34 -23.92
N TYR A 210 12.64 11.01 -23.79
CA TYR A 210 11.97 9.96 -24.52
C TYR A 210 10.88 10.53 -25.42
N SER A 211 10.69 9.88 -26.55
CA SER A 211 9.52 10.07 -27.41
C SER A 211 8.25 9.53 -26.74
N ILE A 212 7.08 9.87 -27.29
CA ILE A 212 5.78 9.37 -26.79
C ILE A 212 5.61 7.85 -26.89
N THR A 213 6.39 7.18 -27.73
CA THR A 213 6.42 5.71 -27.83
C THR A 213 7.36 5.07 -26.82
N GLY A 214 8.04 5.87 -25.99
CA GLY A 214 8.99 5.41 -24.99
C GLY A 214 10.43 5.22 -25.49
N ALA A 215 10.73 5.49 -26.77
CA ALA A 215 12.10 5.41 -27.28
C ALA A 215 12.96 6.56 -26.74
N LEU A 216 14.17 6.25 -26.25
CA LEU A 216 15.15 7.23 -25.79
C LEU A 216 15.71 8.04 -26.97
N VAL A 217 15.64 9.36 -26.88
CA VAL A 217 16.01 10.30 -27.96
C VAL A 217 17.20 11.18 -27.59
N LYS A 218 17.36 11.54 -26.31
CA LYS A 218 18.50 12.35 -25.86
C LYS A 218 18.87 12.02 -24.42
N THR A 219 20.16 12.03 -24.11
CA THR A 219 20.68 11.95 -22.74
C THR A 219 21.65 13.08 -22.50
N ILE A 220 21.52 13.76 -21.36
CA ILE A 220 22.39 14.85 -20.91
C ILE A 220 22.85 14.52 -19.51
N LYS A 221 24.14 14.71 -19.24
CA LYS A 221 24.71 14.66 -17.88
C LYS A 221 25.22 16.05 -17.55
N THR A 222 24.78 16.59 -16.41
CA THR A 222 25.15 17.94 -15.99
C THR A 222 25.23 18.01 -14.47
N SER A 223 26.06 18.91 -13.94
CA SER A 223 26.10 19.29 -12.53
C SER A 223 25.67 20.75 -12.30
N ASN A 224 25.22 21.42 -13.37
CA ASN A 224 24.76 22.81 -13.36
C ASN A 224 23.49 22.97 -14.19
N ASP A 225 22.77 24.07 -13.96
CA ASP A 225 21.67 24.49 -14.81
C ASP A 225 22.10 24.55 -16.28
N THR A 226 21.24 24.10 -17.19
CA THR A 226 21.58 23.95 -18.60
C THR A 226 20.35 24.07 -19.50
N SER A 227 20.59 24.21 -20.79
CA SER A 227 19.55 24.20 -21.81
C SER A 227 19.99 23.43 -23.05
N PHE A 228 19.00 22.94 -23.80
CA PHE A 228 19.24 22.22 -25.05
C PHE A 228 18.06 22.37 -26.00
N GLU A 229 18.33 22.23 -27.29
CA GLU A 229 17.29 22.24 -28.30
C GLU A 229 16.61 20.87 -28.45
N LEU A 230 15.30 20.91 -28.71
CA LEU A 230 14.45 19.78 -29.00
C LEU A 230 13.43 20.18 -30.08
N ARG A 231 13.06 19.24 -30.96
CA ARG A 231 12.06 19.54 -32.00
C ARG A 231 10.68 19.75 -31.38
N THR A 232 9.86 20.60 -32.01
CA THR A 232 8.44 20.77 -31.69
C THR A 232 7.76 19.41 -31.55
N GLY A 233 6.99 19.25 -30.48
CA GLY A 233 6.29 18.01 -30.20
C GLY A 233 6.14 17.70 -28.71
N LEU A 234 5.65 16.48 -28.46
CA LEU A 234 5.43 15.97 -27.12
C LEU A 234 6.54 15.01 -26.70
N TRP A 235 7.05 15.20 -25.49
CA TRP A 235 8.19 14.45 -24.98
C TRP A 235 7.99 14.07 -23.51
N ILE A 236 8.72 13.04 -23.08
CA ILE A 236 8.81 12.61 -21.68
C ILE A 236 10.24 12.85 -21.22
N ALA A 237 10.43 13.67 -20.20
CA ALA A 237 11.74 13.92 -19.60
C ALA A 237 11.83 13.22 -18.25
N LYS A 238 12.81 12.33 -18.09
CA LYS A 238 13.19 11.75 -16.81
C LYS A 238 14.47 12.41 -16.33
N VAL A 239 14.50 12.81 -15.07
CA VAL A 239 15.71 13.29 -14.40
C VAL A 239 16.05 12.37 -13.24
N LYS A 240 17.35 12.13 -13.05
CA LYS A 240 17.92 11.37 -11.94
C LYS A 240 19.11 12.13 -11.36
N SER A 241 19.09 12.41 -10.07
CA SER A 241 20.17 13.03 -9.32
C SER A 241 20.25 12.42 -7.91
N GLU A 242 21.18 12.88 -7.07
CA GLU A 242 21.27 12.43 -5.66
C GLU A 242 20.06 12.87 -4.82
N GLU A 243 19.39 13.94 -5.24
CA GLU A 243 18.16 14.43 -4.63
C GLU A 243 16.94 13.56 -4.97
N GLY A 244 17.04 12.72 -6.00
CA GLY A 244 16.00 11.76 -6.39
C GLY A 244 15.73 11.72 -7.89
N GLU A 245 14.60 11.14 -8.25
CA GLU A 245 14.16 11.01 -9.64
C GLU A 245 12.79 11.65 -9.86
N LYS A 246 12.57 12.26 -11.03
CA LYS A 246 11.22 12.64 -11.47
C LYS A 246 11.05 12.49 -12.96
N THR A 247 9.80 12.32 -13.37
CA THR A 247 9.41 12.27 -14.78
C THR A 247 8.36 13.33 -15.05
N VAL A 248 8.57 14.12 -16.10
CA VAL A 248 7.66 15.20 -16.51
C VAL A 248 7.34 15.10 -17.99
N LYS A 249 6.15 15.56 -18.36
CA LYS A 249 5.71 15.70 -19.75
C LYS A 249 6.13 17.08 -20.25
N LEU A 250 6.81 17.15 -21.40
CA LEU A 250 7.20 18.41 -22.05
C LEU A 250 6.41 18.61 -23.35
N VAL A 251 5.96 19.84 -23.57
CA VAL A 251 5.35 20.29 -24.83
C VAL A 251 6.24 21.38 -25.40
N VAL A 252 7.02 21.04 -26.43
CA VAL A 252 7.91 21.99 -27.12
C VAL A 252 7.15 22.58 -28.30
N LYS A 253 7.15 23.90 -28.44
CA LYS A 253 6.41 24.63 -29.46
C LYS A 253 7.33 25.01 -30.61
#